data_AF-A0A376KUR7-F1
#
_entry.id   AF-A0A376KUR7-F1
#
_cell.length_a   1.000
_cell.length_b   1.000
_cell.length_c   1.000
_cell.angle_alpha   90.00
_cell.angle_beta   90.00
_cell.angle_gamma   90.00
#
_symmetry.space_group_name_H-M   'P 1'
#
loop_
_entity.id
_entity.type
_entity.pdbx_description
1 polymer ?
#
loop_
_entity_poly.entity_id
_entity_poly.type
_entity_poly.pdbx_seq_one_letter_code
_entity_poly.pdbx_strand_id
1 'polypeptide(L)'
;MSMSSIPSSSQSGKLYGWVERIGNKVPHPFLLFIYLIIVLMVTTAILSAFGVSAKNPTDGTPVVVKNLLSVEGLHWFLPNVI
;
A
#
# COMPACT_ATOMS: atom_id res chain seq x y z
N MET A 1 -3.29 39.83 -42.62
CA MET A 1 -4.41 39.60 -41.69
C MET A 1 -3.92 38.68 -40.58
N SER A 2 -3.78 39.23 -39.38
CA SER A 2 -3.22 38.58 -38.19
C SER A 2 -4.24 37.58 -37.62
N MET A 3 -3.96 36.28 -37.69
CA MET A 3 -4.73 35.29 -36.93
C MET A 3 -4.15 35.19 -35.53
N SER A 4 -4.90 35.77 -34.59
CA SER A 4 -4.70 35.68 -33.14
C SER A 4 -4.75 34.22 -32.68
N SER A 5 -3.60 33.69 -32.28
CA SER A 5 -3.51 32.42 -31.54
C SER A 5 -4.13 32.61 -30.16
N ILE A 6 -5.35 32.10 -29.97
CA ILE A 6 -5.95 32.01 -28.63
C ILE A 6 -5.12 31.00 -27.83
N PRO A 7 -4.47 31.40 -26.71
CA PRO A 7 -3.84 30.42 -25.84
C PRO A 7 -4.95 29.71 -25.08
N SER A 8 -5.27 28.47 -25.47
CA SER A 8 -6.13 27.61 -24.66
C SER A 8 -5.33 27.18 -23.43
N SER A 9 -5.58 27.84 -22.29
CA SER A 9 -5.07 27.40 -21.01
C SER A 9 -5.79 26.12 -20.59
N SER A 10 -5.33 24.98 -21.15
CA SER A 10 -5.79 23.64 -20.77
C SER A 10 -5.32 23.32 -19.36
N GLN A 11 -6.11 23.74 -18.37
CA GLN A 11 -5.93 23.38 -16.97
C GLN A 11 -5.94 21.84 -16.78
N SER A 12 -6.61 21.13 -17.68
CA SER A 12 -6.66 19.66 -17.78
C SER A 12 -5.32 19.03 -18.13
N GLY A 13 -4.48 19.68 -18.93
CA GLY A 13 -3.17 19.15 -19.35
C GLY A 13 -2.20 18.92 -18.18
N LYS A 14 -2.31 19.73 -17.11
CA LYS A 14 -1.50 19.57 -15.91
C LYS A 14 -1.87 18.32 -15.10
N LEU A 15 -3.16 17.98 -15.03
CA LEU A 15 -3.64 16.78 -14.33
C LEU A 15 -3.21 15.52 -15.08
N TYR A 16 -3.39 15.48 -16.40
CA TYR A 16 -2.96 14.33 -17.22
C TYR A 16 -1.45 14.11 -17.16
N GLY A 17 -0.65 15.17 -17.25
CA GLY A 17 0.81 15.07 -17.09
C GLY A 17 1.26 14.63 -15.70
N TRP A 18 0.47 14.90 -14.65
CA TRP A 18 0.74 14.39 -13.31
C TRP A 18 0.44 12.90 -13.19
N VAL A 19 -0.71 12.44 -13.73
CA VAL A 19 -1.09 11.02 -13.75
C VAL A 19 -0.08 10.19 -14.54
N GLU A 20 0.34 10.65 -15.72
CA GLU A 20 1.33 9.95 -16.55
C GLU A 20 2.68 9.79 -15.81
N ARG A 21 3.14 10.84 -15.13
CA ARG A 21 4.36 10.79 -14.33
C ARG A 21 4.27 9.82 -13.15
N ILE A 22 3.09 9.68 -12.55
CA ILE A 22 2.87 8.71 -11.47
C ILE A 22 2.79 7.30 -12.01
N GLY A 23 2.05 7.09 -13.11
CA GLY A 23 1.94 5.81 -13.79
C GLY A 23 3.30 5.24 -14.18
N ASN A 24 4.18 6.05 -14.76
CA ASN A 24 5.53 5.63 -15.14
C ASN A 24 6.47 5.34 -13.94
N LYS A 25 6.11 5.79 -12.73
CA LYS A 25 6.87 5.50 -11.51
C LYS A 25 6.40 4.22 -10.81
N VAL A 26 5.27 3.64 -11.23
CA VAL A 26 4.78 2.40 -10.64
C VAL A 26 5.78 1.28 -10.97
N PRO A 27 6.44 0.68 -9.97
CA PRO A 27 7.40 -0.39 -10.21
C PRO A 27 6.67 -1.66 -10.70
N HIS A 28 7.43 -2.59 -11.27
CA HIS A 28 6.92 -3.88 -11.74
C HIS A 28 6.01 -4.54 -10.69
N PRO A 29 4.87 -5.16 -11.06
CA PRO A 29 3.89 -5.71 -10.11
C PRO A 29 4.48 -6.59 -9.00
N PHE A 30 5.46 -7.42 -9.34
CA PHE A 30 6.19 -8.24 -8.36
C PHE A 30 6.84 -7.41 -7.23
N LEU A 31 7.49 -6.28 -7.57
CA LEU A 31 8.13 -5.41 -6.57
C LEU A 31 7.10 -4.71 -5.68
N LEU A 32 5.91 -4.38 -6.24
CA LEU A 32 4.82 -3.83 -5.42
C LEU A 32 4.45 -4.78 -4.29
N PHE A 33 4.29 -6.09 -4.57
CA PHE A 33 4.00 -7.07 -3.53
C PHE A 33 5.13 -7.18 -2.50
N ILE A 34 6.40 -7.14 -2.93
CA ILE A 34 7.54 -7.12 -1.99
C ILE A 34 7.46 -5.91 -1.06
N TYR A 35 7.20 -4.71 -1.60
CA TYR A 35 7.03 -3.52 -0.76
C TYR A 35 5.86 -3.65 0.21
N LEU A 36 4.73 -4.19 -0.24
CA LEU A 36 3.57 -4.43 0.62
C LEU A 36 3.87 -5.43 1.74
N ILE A 37 4.61 -6.51 1.45
CA ILE A 37 5.03 -7.50 2.47
C ILE A 37 5.93 -6.84 3.50
N ILE A 38 6.92 -6.05 3.08
CA ILE A 38 7.82 -5.35 4.01
C ILE A 38 7.03 -4.37 4.89
N VAL A 39 6.15 -3.58 4.30
CA VAL A 39 5.28 -2.65 5.04
C VAL A 39 4.38 -3.41 6.02
N LEU A 40 3.82 -4.55 5.61
CA LEU A 40 2.97 -5.39 6.46
C LEU A 40 3.77 -5.98 7.64
N MET A 41 4.99 -6.49 7.42
CA MET A 41 5.87 -6.99 8.47
C MET A 41 6.17 -5.92 9.52
N VAL A 42 6.53 -4.72 9.10
CA VAL A 42 6.80 -3.59 10.01
C VAL A 42 5.53 -3.17 10.74
N THR A 43 4.42 -3.04 10.02
CA THR A 43 3.13 -2.60 10.60
C THR A 43 2.63 -3.58 11.64
N THR A 44 2.67 -4.88 11.36
CA THR A 44 2.24 -5.91 12.32
C THR A 44 3.15 -5.96 13.56
N ALA A 45 4.45 -5.75 13.41
CA ALA A 45 5.37 -5.65 14.54
C ALA A 45 5.04 -4.45 15.46
N ILE A 46 4.76 -3.28 14.88
CA ILE A 46 4.38 -2.08 15.64
C ILE A 46 3.02 -2.26 16.32
N LEU A 47 1.99 -2.65 15.57
CA LEU A 47 0.62 -2.76 16.10
C LEU A 47 0.48 -3.84 17.18
N SER A 48 1.18 -4.97 17.02
CA SER A 48 1.20 -6.02 18.04
C SER A 48 1.93 -5.58 19.32
N ALA A 49 2.98 -4.77 19.21
CA ALA A 49 3.67 -4.20 20.38
C ALA A 49 2.75 -3.29 21.22
N PHE A 50 1.79 -2.62 20.57
CA PHE A 50 0.75 -1.84 21.25
C PHE A 50 -0.46 -2.66 21.70
N GLY A 51 -0.47 -3.99 21.48
CA GLY A 51 -1.59 -4.86 21.88
C GLY A 51 -2.90 -4.58 21.13
N VAL A 52 -2.81 -4.03 19.90
CA VAL A 52 -3.99 -3.68 19.10
C VAL A 52 -4.85 -4.91 18.83
N SER A 53 -6.15 -4.77 19.06
CA SER A 53 -7.15 -5.81 18.82
C SER A 53 -8.45 -5.23 18.26
N ALA A 54 -9.22 -6.08 17.58
CA ALA A 54 -10.54 -5.77 17.06
C ALA A 54 -11.53 -6.83 17.54
N LYS A 55 -12.80 -6.46 17.68
CA LYS A 55 -13.86 -7.41 18.04
C LYS A 55 -14.39 -8.09 16.77
N ASN A 56 -14.43 -9.42 16.76
CA ASN A 56 -15.05 -10.18 15.69
C ASN A 56 -16.57 -9.91 15.69
N PRO A 57 -17.17 -9.45 14.58
CA PRO A 57 -18.60 -9.16 14.53
C PRO A 57 -19.48 -10.42 14.57
N THR A 58 -18.93 -11.60 14.28
CA THR A 58 -19.69 -12.85 14.22
C THR A 58 -19.90 -13.47 15.59
N ASP A 59 -18.86 -13.54 16.41
CA ASP A 59 -18.87 -14.24 17.72
C ASP A 59 -18.49 -13.34 18.90
N GLY A 60 -18.09 -12.09 18.64
CA GLY A 60 -17.69 -11.12 19.67
C GLY A 60 -16.32 -11.37 20.29
N THR A 61 -15.55 -12.36 19.81
CA THR A 61 -14.23 -12.68 20.33
C THR A 61 -13.19 -11.62 19.92
N PRO A 62 -12.18 -11.33 20.77
CA PRO A 62 -11.11 -10.40 20.40
C PRO A 62 -10.13 -11.04 19.41
N VAL A 63 -9.91 -10.36 18.28
CA VAL A 63 -8.90 -10.69 17.27
C VAL A 63 -7.69 -9.78 17.50
N VAL A 64 -6.57 -10.36 17.90
CA VAL A 64 -5.32 -9.64 18.19
C VAL A 64 -4.40 -9.63 16.99
N VAL A 65 -3.70 -8.52 16.75
CA VAL A 65 -2.69 -8.43 15.69
C VAL A 65 -1.51 -9.36 15.98
N LYS A 66 -1.15 -10.22 15.01
CA LYS A 66 0.01 -11.12 15.11
C LYS A 66 1.23 -10.50 14.44
N ASN A 67 2.38 -10.52 15.14
CA ASN A 67 3.64 -10.02 14.62
C ASN A 67 4.28 -11.02 13.63
N LEU A 68 4.39 -10.67 12.35
CA LEU A 68 5.04 -11.52 11.34
C LEU A 68 6.55 -11.66 11.53
N LEU A 69 7.21 -10.70 12.18
CA LEU A 69 8.65 -10.73 12.47
C LEU A 69 8.99 -11.49 13.77
N SER A 70 7.98 -11.97 14.50
CA SER A 70 8.21 -12.83 15.67
C SER A 70 8.66 -14.22 15.22
N VAL A 71 9.23 -15.00 16.15
CA VAL A 71 9.64 -16.40 15.90
C VAL A 71 8.47 -17.22 15.36
N GLU A 72 7.32 -17.17 16.03
CA GLU A 72 6.09 -17.85 15.58
C GLU A 72 5.61 -17.29 14.23
N GLY A 73 5.65 -15.98 14.05
CA GLY A 73 5.29 -15.30 12.81
C GLY A 73 6.13 -15.78 11.61
N LEU A 74 7.44 -15.92 11.77
CA LEU A 74 8.34 -16.40 10.73
C LEU A 74 8.14 -17.89 10.43
N HIS A 75 7.95 -18.71 11.47
CA HIS A 75 7.61 -20.13 11.29
C HIS A 75 6.31 -20.34 10.52
N TRP A 76 5.33 -19.47 10.72
CA TRP A 76 4.09 -19.49 9.95
C TRP A 76 4.28 -18.86 8.56
N PHE A 77 5.00 -17.75 8.43
CA PHE A 77 5.11 -17.00 7.19
C PHE A 77 5.93 -17.72 6.13
N LEU A 78 7.14 -18.20 6.46
CA LEU A 78 8.08 -18.74 5.47
C LEU A 78 7.52 -19.95 4.68
N PRO A 79 6.77 -20.90 5.27
CA PRO A 79 6.16 -21.99 4.52
C PRO A 79 4.91 -21.58 3.71
N ASN A 80 4.26 -20.47 4.06
CA ASN A 80 2.98 -20.05 3.48
C ASN A 80 3.12 -18.83 2.54
N VAL A 81 4.35 -18.39 2.26
CA VAL A 81 4.63 -17.18 1.47
C VAL A 81 4.47 -17.40 -0.05
N ILE A 82 4.33 -18.64 -0.50
CA ILE A 82 4.17 -19.04 -1.92
C ILE A 82 2.97 -19.98 -2.05
#